data_AF-K8XMD1-F1
#
_entry.id   AF-K8XMD1-F1
#
_cell.length_a   1.000
_cell.length_b   1.000
_cell.length_c   1.000
_cell.angle_alpha   90.00
_cell.angle_beta   90.00
_cell.angle_gamma   90.00
#
_symmetry.space_group_name_H-M   'P 1'
#
loop_
_entity.id
_entity.type
_entity.pdbx_description
1 polymer ?
#
loop_
_entity_poly.entity_id
_entity_poly.type
_entity_poly.pdbx_seq_one_letter_code
_entity_poly.pdbx_strand_id
1 'polypeptide(L)'
;MDANVSIERDEIAKLIGGYTRSRDHARIAAEEILDAGYRRPRIITTSIELESLPAGTVVRSEAGTIAARFDLEHGVVFGDDRPFPWNALALPAIVLYTPEGS
;
A
#
# COMPACT_ATOMS: atom_id res chain seq x y z
N MET A 1 -11.07 -17.32 3.37
CA MET A 1 -10.98 -16.58 4.65
C MET A 1 -9.51 -16.31 4.83
N ASP A 2 -9.00 -15.32 4.11
CA ASP A 2 -7.58 -15.04 4.10
C ASP A 2 -7.30 -14.07 5.24
N ALA A 3 -6.62 -14.60 6.25
CA ALA A 3 -6.22 -13.86 7.43
C ALA A 3 -5.32 -12.72 6.96
N ASN A 4 -5.77 -11.49 7.22
CA ASN A 4 -4.91 -10.32 7.17
C ASN A 4 -3.88 -10.47 8.29
N VAL A 5 -2.77 -11.17 8.02
CA VAL A 5 -1.70 -11.39 8.98
C VAL A 5 -0.93 -10.08 9.08
N SER A 6 -1.29 -9.25 10.06
CA SER A 6 -0.48 -8.11 10.47
C SER A 6 0.77 -8.62 11.18
N ILE A 7 1.80 -9.01 10.42
CA ILE A 7 3.09 -9.37 11.01
C ILE A 7 3.79 -8.10 11.50
N GLU A 8 4.22 -8.10 12.77
CA GLU A 8 4.85 -6.95 13.42
C GLU A 8 6.21 -6.61 12.78
N ARG A 9 6.52 -5.32 12.67
CA ARG A 9 7.78 -4.82 12.05
C ARG A 9 9.05 -5.43 12.65
N ASP A 10 9.00 -5.88 13.89
CA ASP A 10 10.12 -6.49 14.59
C ASP A 10 10.50 -7.88 14.05
N GLU A 11 9.54 -8.62 13.46
CA GLU A 11 9.84 -9.90 12.83
C GLU A 11 10.62 -9.73 11.52
N ILE A 12 10.31 -8.70 10.72
CA ILE A 12 11.11 -8.34 9.54
C ILE A 12 12.53 -7.97 9.94
N ALA A 13 12.69 -7.15 10.99
CA ALA A 13 14.00 -6.69 11.41
C ALA A 13 14.90 -7.85 11.82
N LYS A 14 14.33 -8.84 12.53
CA LYS A 14 15.03 -10.09 12.88
C LYS A 14 15.40 -10.90 11.64
N LEU A 15 14.48 -11.03 10.68
CA LEU A 15 14.68 -11.78 9.46
C LEU A 15 15.79 -11.16 8.60
N ILE A 16 15.72 -9.86 8.32
CA ILE A 16 16.78 -9.10 7.63
C ILE A 16 18.12 -9.20 8.38
N GLY A 17 18.09 -9.08 9.71
CA GLY A 17 19.27 -9.17 10.57
C GLY A 17 20.01 -10.51 10.45
N GLY A 18 19.28 -11.62 10.30
CA GLY A 18 19.85 -12.96 10.15
C GLY A 18 20.65 -13.18 8.86
N TYR A 19 20.33 -12.43 7.80
CA TYR A 19 20.85 -12.69 6.45
C TYR A 19 21.95 -11.72 5.97
N THR A 20 22.31 -10.71 6.76
CA THR A 20 23.28 -9.65 6.37
C THR A 20 24.74 -10.11 6.16
N ARG A 21 25.08 -11.40 6.35
CA ARG A 21 26.47 -11.91 6.32
C ARG A 21 26.91 -12.60 5.01
N SER A 22 26.05 -12.78 4.01
CA SER A 22 26.43 -13.39 2.71
C SER A 22 25.54 -12.90 1.56
N ARG A 23 26.05 -12.84 0.31
CA ARG A 23 25.25 -12.47 -0.88
C ARG A 23 24.17 -13.51 -1.23
N ASP A 24 24.41 -14.79 -0.95
CA ASP A 24 23.43 -15.86 -1.19
C ASP A 24 22.23 -15.77 -0.24
N HIS A 25 22.42 -15.11 0.91
CA HIS A 25 21.39 -14.92 1.92
C HIS A 25 20.39 -13.80 1.57
N ALA A 26 20.76 -12.85 0.70
CA ALA A 26 19.86 -11.78 0.30
C ALA A 26 18.64 -12.31 -0.49
N ARG A 27 18.83 -13.36 -1.29
CA ARG A 27 17.75 -14.00 -2.04
C ARG A 27 16.78 -14.74 -1.11
N ILE A 28 17.32 -15.50 -0.16
CA ILE A 28 16.52 -16.25 0.83
C ILE A 28 15.71 -15.28 1.71
N ALA A 29 16.34 -14.19 2.18
CA ALA A 29 15.66 -13.15 2.93
C ALA A 29 14.51 -12.52 2.13
N ALA A 30 14.71 -12.25 0.83
CA ALA A 30 13.68 -11.68 -0.03
C ALA A 30 12.50 -12.65 -0.23
N GLU A 31 12.78 -13.93 -0.46
CA GLU A 31 11.76 -14.98 -0.58
C GLU A 31 10.94 -15.08 0.72
N GLU A 32 11.60 -15.14 1.89
CA GLU A 32 10.91 -15.21 3.18
C GLU A 32 10.09 -13.96 3.52
N ILE A 33 10.57 -12.76 3.16
CA ILE A 33 9.79 -11.52 3.30
C ILE A 33 8.52 -11.60 2.45
N LEU A 34 8.63 -12.11 1.21
CA LEU A 34 7.48 -12.25 0.32
C LEU A 34 6.52 -13.34 0.80
N ASP A 35 7.02 -14.46 1.31
CA ASP A 35 6.23 -15.56 1.89
C ASP A 35 5.53 -15.15 3.18
N ALA A 36 6.17 -14.29 3.98
CA ALA A 36 5.56 -13.62 5.13
C ALA A 36 4.49 -12.58 4.74
N GLY A 37 4.19 -12.42 3.45
CA GLY A 37 3.14 -11.53 2.95
C GLY A 37 3.57 -10.06 2.87
N TYR A 38 4.81 -9.71 3.18
CA TYR A 38 5.28 -8.35 3.00
C TYR A 38 5.40 -8.02 1.51
N ARG A 39 4.85 -6.86 1.14
CA ARG A 39 4.99 -6.28 -0.19
C ARG A 39 5.56 -4.88 -0.04
N ARG A 40 6.40 -4.48 -0.98
CA ARG A 40 6.84 -3.08 -1.06
C ARG A 40 5.58 -2.22 -1.24
N PRO A 41 5.37 -1.17 -0.42
CA PRO A 41 4.22 -0.30 -0.60
C PRO A 41 4.20 0.24 -2.03
N ARG A 42 3.07 0.11 -2.70
CA ARG A 42 2.88 0.70 -4.03
C ARG A 42 2.76 2.21 -3.85
N ILE A 43 3.66 2.96 -4.48
CA ILE A 43 3.70 4.43 -4.44
C ILE A 43 3.27 4.96 -5.80
N ILE A 44 2.19 5.72 -5.79
CA ILE A 44 1.64 6.42 -6.95
C ILE A 44 2.30 7.80 -7.01
N THR A 45 2.89 8.13 -8.14
CA THR A 45 3.62 9.41 -8.32
C THR A 45 3.05 10.28 -9.44
N THR A 46 2.06 9.78 -10.19
CA THR A 46 1.44 10.48 -11.30
C THR A 46 -0.08 10.50 -11.15
N SER A 47 -0.71 11.56 -11.66
CA SER A 47 -2.17 11.67 -11.68
C SER A 47 -2.81 10.57 -12.53
N ILE A 48 -2.19 10.21 -13.65
CA ILE A 48 -2.68 9.14 -14.55
C ILE A 48 -2.73 7.80 -13.82
N GLU A 49 -1.68 7.46 -13.06
CA GLU A 49 -1.68 6.22 -12.29
C GLU A 49 -2.72 6.27 -11.16
N LEU A 50 -2.87 7.41 -10.49
CA LEU A 50 -3.88 7.64 -9.46
C LEU A 50 -5.31 7.44 -10.02
N GLU A 51 -5.58 7.96 -11.20
CA GLU A 51 -6.85 7.84 -11.94
C GLU A 51 -7.12 6.43 -12.47
N SER A 52 -6.11 5.58 -12.58
CA SER A 52 -6.26 4.17 -13.00
C SER A 52 -6.64 3.21 -11.87
N LEU A 53 -6.60 3.65 -10.60
CA LEU A 53 -6.88 2.78 -9.46
C LEU A 53 -8.35 2.30 -9.43
N PRO A 54 -8.65 1.05 -9.06
CA PRO A 54 -10.05 0.63 -8.96
C PRO A 54 -10.80 1.41 -7.86
N ALA A 55 -12.10 1.62 -8.04
CA ALA A 55 -12.97 2.09 -6.96
C ALA A 55 -12.88 1.12 -5.77
N GLY A 56 -12.88 1.65 -4.55
CA GLY A 56 -12.60 0.93 -3.31
C GLY A 56 -11.12 0.96 -2.90
N THR A 57 -10.21 1.45 -3.75
CA THR A 57 -8.79 1.61 -3.36
C THR A 57 -8.63 2.63 -2.24
N VAL A 58 -7.84 2.32 -1.22
CA VAL A 58 -7.51 3.25 -0.14
C VAL A 58 -6.06 3.69 -0.27
N VAL A 59 -5.84 5.00 -0.20
CA VAL A 59 -4.50 5.61 -0.27
C VAL A 59 -4.25 6.55 0.90
N ARG A 60 -2.97 6.74 1.21
CA ARG A 60 -2.47 7.86 2.02
C ARG A 60 -1.68 8.82 1.13
N SER A 61 -2.15 10.05 1.02
CA SER A 61 -1.44 11.12 0.30
C SER A 61 -0.22 11.65 1.05
N GLU A 62 0.61 12.42 0.34
CA GLU A 62 1.73 13.17 0.91
C GLU A 62 1.28 14.15 2.02
N ALA A 63 0.12 14.78 1.85
CA ALA A 63 -0.48 15.68 2.83
C ALA A 63 -0.94 14.96 4.12
N GLY A 64 -0.87 13.63 4.16
CA GLY A 64 -1.31 12.81 5.28
C GLY A 64 -2.78 12.40 5.23
N THR A 65 -3.55 12.86 4.23
CA THR A 65 -4.96 12.47 4.04
C THR A 65 -5.05 10.99 3.69
N ILE A 66 -5.91 10.26 4.40
CA ILE A 66 -6.33 8.90 4.06
C ILE A 66 -7.66 8.99 3.33
N ALA A 67 -7.71 8.53 2.08
CA ALA A 67 -8.89 8.60 1.25
C ALA A 67 -9.19 7.26 0.58
N ALA A 68 -10.47 6.95 0.45
CA ALA A 68 -10.96 5.84 -0.37
C ALA A 68 -11.44 6.38 -1.73
N ARG A 69 -11.10 5.71 -2.82
CA ARG A 69 -11.68 5.98 -4.12
C ARG A 69 -13.12 5.50 -4.12
N PHE A 70 -14.07 6.41 -4.23
CA PHE A 70 -15.50 6.08 -4.18
C PHE A 70 -16.01 5.61 -5.54
N ASP A 71 -15.67 6.34 -6.59
CA ASP A 71 -16.07 6.04 -7.97
C ASP A 71 -14.95 6.42 -8.97
N LEU A 72 -15.29 6.59 -10.25
CA LEU A 72 -14.32 6.94 -11.29
C LEU A 72 -13.73 8.35 -11.13
N GLU A 73 -14.44 9.28 -10.49
CA GLU A 73 -14.11 10.70 -10.43
C GLU A 73 -13.84 11.19 -9.00
N HIS A 74 -14.42 10.54 -7.99
CA HIS A 74 -14.46 11.02 -6.62
C HIS A 74 -13.79 10.07 -5.63
N GLY A 75 -13.23 10.67 -4.58
CA GLY A 75 -12.87 10.00 -3.34
C GLY A 75 -13.66 10.53 -2.15
N VAL A 76 -13.52 9.83 -1.03
CA VAL A 76 -13.99 10.26 0.29
C VAL A 76 -12.83 10.18 1.28
N VAL A 77 -12.75 11.14 2.20
CA VAL A 77 -11.73 11.13 3.25
C VAL A 77 -12.25 10.28 4.41
N PHE A 78 -11.41 9.46 5.01
CA PHE A 78 -11.84 8.69 6.19
C PHE A 78 -12.20 9.63 7.34
N GLY A 79 -13.45 9.57 7.79
CA GLY A 79 -14.02 10.48 8.80
C GLY A 79 -14.75 11.70 8.23
N ASP A 80 -14.82 11.84 6.90
CA ASP A 80 -15.59 12.87 6.21
C ASP A 80 -16.23 12.31 4.93
N ASP A 81 -17.54 12.10 4.97
CA ASP A 81 -18.32 11.47 3.89
C ASP A 81 -18.55 12.40 2.69
N ARG A 82 -18.04 13.64 2.71
CA ARG A 82 -18.17 14.57 1.59
C ARG A 82 -17.27 14.11 0.43
N PRO A 83 -17.84 13.84 -0.76
CA PRO A 83 -17.04 13.50 -1.94
C PRO A 83 -16.14 14.67 -2.34
N PHE A 84 -14.93 14.35 -2.81
CA PHE A 84 -14.01 15.31 -3.40
C PHE A 84 -13.42 14.75 -4.71
N PRO A 85 -12.94 15.61 -5.63
CA PRO A 85 -12.30 15.15 -6.87
C PRO A 85 -11.07 14.28 -6.57
N TRP A 86 -11.09 13.02 -7.01
CA TRP A 86 -10.02 12.05 -6.71
C TRP A 86 -8.65 12.52 -7.16
N ASN A 87 -8.58 13.21 -8.30
CA ASN A 87 -7.36 13.78 -8.85
C ASN A 87 -6.79 14.98 -8.06
N ALA A 88 -7.52 15.49 -7.06
CA ALA A 88 -7.04 16.55 -6.17
C ALA A 88 -6.20 16.01 -4.99
N LEU A 89 -6.05 14.69 -4.84
CA LEU A 89 -5.18 14.09 -3.84
C LEU A 89 -3.71 14.49 -4.06
N ALA A 90 -3.04 14.90 -2.98
CA ALA A 90 -1.62 15.20 -3.02
C ALA A 90 -0.80 13.94 -3.33
N LEU A 91 0.04 14.03 -4.35
CA LEU A 91 1.02 13.00 -4.73
C LEU A 91 2.38 13.32 -4.09
N PRO A 92 3.22 12.32 -3.77
CA PRO A 92 2.97 10.88 -3.96
C PRO A 92 1.91 10.33 -3.01
N ALA A 93 1.17 9.31 -3.46
CA ALA A 93 0.19 8.61 -2.65
C ALA A 93 0.59 7.14 -2.47
N ILE A 94 0.51 6.65 -1.23
CA ILE A 94 0.83 5.26 -0.88
C ILE A 94 -0.47 4.46 -0.88
N VAL A 95 -0.53 3.39 -1.65
CA VAL A 95 -1.68 2.46 -1.62
C VAL A 95 -1.64 1.66 -0.33
N LEU A 96 -2.71 1.77 0.46
CA LEU A 96 -2.90 1.04 1.72
C LEU A 96 -3.73 -0.23 1.50
N TYR A 97 -4.70 -0.16 0.59
CA TYR A 97 -5.57 -1.27 0.24
C TYR A 97 -5.97 -1.18 -1.22
N THR A 98 -5.96 -2.31 -1.91
CA THR A 98 -6.57 -2.46 -3.24
C THR A 98 -7.63 -3.53 -3.11
N PRO A 99 -8.87 -3.29 -3.56
CA PRO A 99 -9.87 -4.34 -3.60
C PRO A 99 -9.38 -5.49 -4.46
N GLU A 100 -9.52 -6.71 -3.98
CA GLU A 100 -9.26 -7.89 -4.80
C GLU A 100 -10.21 -7.87 -5.99
N GLY A 101 -9.68 -8.21 -7.17
CA GLY A 101 -10.46 -8.21 -8.41
C GLY A 101 -11.76 -8.98 -8.24
N SER A 102 -12.87 -8.38 -8.69
CA SER A 102 -14.16 -9.05 -8.82
C SER A 102 -14.10 -10.14 -9.89
#